data_AF-G4T5M6-F1
#
_entry.id   AF-G4T5M6-F1
#
_cell.length_a   1.000
_cell.length_b   1.000
_cell.length_c   1.000
_cell.angle_alpha   90.00
_cell.angle_beta   90.00
_cell.angle_gamma   90.00
#
_symmetry.space_group_name_H-M   'P 1'
#
loop_
_entity.id
_entity.type
_entity.pdbx_description
1 polymer ?
#
loop_
_entity_poly.entity_id
_entity_poly.type
_entity_poly.pdbx_seq_one_letter_code
_entity_poly.pdbx_strand_id
1 'polypeptide(L)'
;MSTTANPMLVTELLGYQPQLLLDELMSCVNETIYEAVAHVENFLNKWIDEKEEAGEDVEKLRQEVDYGMLALQTLLENYADLAFDVFEAWSLRNLFVVDAQLPIVAPHHRGLDLSVPVERERELQIEMQREYAKIRRMEAQTMQNRRKAEALLQSISYVDTTAAESEQAAKPLAQFLQTLRELRSIPETSDPKGAKPTTSHTAYLKWAIGKLMNETEMDKVAARNAEEQAKAIFDSDDSAVTGSSLGRLPPEIDEDDDTSMSSSSTD
;
A
#
# COMPACT_ATOMS: atom_id res chain seq x y z
N MET A 1 48.57 7.43 30.60
CA MET A 1 47.13 7.26 30.87
C MET A 1 46.49 6.84 29.56
N SER A 2 45.91 5.65 29.47
CA SER A 2 45.18 5.25 28.27
C SER A 2 43.78 5.83 28.34
N THR A 3 43.53 6.91 27.58
CA THR A 3 42.17 7.40 27.34
C THR A 3 41.46 6.36 26.48
N THR A 4 40.68 5.50 27.12
CA THR A 4 39.78 4.59 26.41
C THR A 4 38.62 5.42 25.87
N ALA A 5 38.74 5.91 24.65
CA ALA A 5 37.62 6.54 23.96
C ALA A 5 36.47 5.53 23.81
N ASN A 6 35.22 5.98 23.97
CA ASN A 6 34.05 5.14 23.74
C ASN A 6 33.41 5.51 22.39
N PRO A 7 33.81 4.88 21.27
CA PRO A 7 33.26 5.21 19.95
C PRO A 7 31.77 4.87 19.83
N MET A 8 31.28 3.86 20.56
CA MET A 8 29.87 3.43 20.50
C MET A 8 28.92 4.52 21.00
N LEU A 9 29.30 5.25 22.04
CA LEU A 9 28.51 6.38 22.56
C LEU A 9 28.41 7.53 21.54
N VAL A 10 29.43 7.71 20.70
CA VAL A 10 29.43 8.73 19.65
C VAL A 10 28.58 8.31 18.46
N THR A 11 28.70 7.05 18.00
CA THR A 11 27.84 6.51 16.94
C THR A 11 26.36 6.51 17.34
N GLU A 12 26.10 6.25 18.63
CA GLU A 12 24.76 6.28 19.22
C GLU A 12 24.19 7.70 19.33
N LEU A 13 24.99 8.68 19.79
CA LEU A 13 24.55 10.07 19.91
C LEU A 13 24.25 10.73 18.57
N LEU A 14 25.00 10.36 17.52
CA LEU A 14 24.79 10.85 16.15
C LEU A 14 23.69 10.06 15.42
N GLY A 15 23.45 8.80 15.80
CA GLY A 15 22.57 7.87 15.09
C GLY A 15 23.20 7.24 13.84
N TYR A 16 24.45 7.56 13.54
CA TYR A 16 25.24 7.05 12.42
C TYR A 16 26.74 6.99 12.80
N GLN A 17 27.53 6.24 12.02
CA GLN A 17 28.98 6.16 12.23
C GLN A 17 29.66 7.43 11.68
N PRO A 18 30.49 8.15 12.46
CA PRO A 18 31.11 9.41 12.03
C PRO A 18 31.84 9.36 10.68
N GLN A 19 32.38 8.20 10.31
CA GLN A 19 33.04 7.99 9.02
C GLN A 19 32.09 8.22 7.84
N LEU A 20 30.81 7.83 7.94
CA LEU A 20 29.83 8.03 6.88
C LEU A 20 29.62 9.52 6.55
N LEU A 21 29.68 10.40 7.56
CA LEU A 21 29.61 11.85 7.34
C LEU A 21 30.87 12.39 6.65
N LEU A 22 32.03 11.78 6.90
CA LEU A 22 33.30 12.15 6.29
C LEU A 22 33.37 11.62 4.84
N ASP A 23 32.84 10.43 4.58
CA ASP A 23 32.65 9.87 3.24
C ASP A 23 31.69 10.74 2.39
N GLU A 24 30.54 11.14 2.96
CA GLU A 24 29.58 12.06 2.30
C GLU A 24 30.22 13.44 2.03
N LEU A 25 31.03 13.95 2.96
CA LEU A 25 31.77 15.20 2.77
C LEU A 25 32.80 15.09 1.64
N MET A 26 33.56 13.99 1.58
CA MET A 26 34.53 13.74 0.51
C MET A 26 33.83 13.68 -0.86
N SER A 27 32.69 13.00 -0.95
CA SER A 27 31.86 12.97 -2.16
C SER A 27 31.39 14.36 -2.58
N CYS A 28 30.89 15.16 -1.63
CA CYS A 28 30.42 16.53 -1.88
C CYS A 28 31.56 17.46 -2.35
N VAL A 29 32.75 17.32 -1.77
CA VAL A 29 33.91 18.13 -2.16
C VAL A 29 34.41 17.75 -3.55
N ASN A 30 34.48 16.46 -3.87
CA ASN A 30 34.88 16.01 -5.21
C ASN A 30 33.88 16.50 -6.27
N GLU A 31 32.58 16.40 -6.01
CA GLU A 31 31.53 16.99 -6.87
C GLU A 31 31.72 18.52 -7.05
N THR A 32 32.01 19.24 -5.96
CA THR A 32 32.30 20.69 -6.00
C THR A 32 33.56 21.02 -6.81
N ILE A 33 34.61 20.18 -6.75
CA ILE A 33 35.83 20.33 -7.54
C ILE A 33 35.53 20.16 -9.03
N TYR A 34 34.76 19.12 -9.40
CA TYR A 34 34.34 18.90 -10.79
C TYR A 34 33.49 20.06 -11.33
N GLU A 35 32.53 20.57 -10.54
CA GLU A 35 31.71 21.72 -10.92
C GLU A 35 32.56 23.00 -11.10
N ALA A 36 33.48 23.28 -10.16
CA ALA A 36 34.37 24.43 -10.24
C ALA A 36 35.33 24.35 -11.44
N VAL A 37 35.91 23.17 -11.70
CA VAL A 37 36.74 22.89 -12.88
C VAL A 37 35.94 23.13 -14.16
N ALA A 38 34.73 22.56 -14.28
CA ALA A 38 33.88 22.75 -15.44
C ALA A 38 33.48 24.22 -15.65
N HIS A 39 33.27 25.00 -14.58
CA HIS A 39 33.03 26.44 -14.69
C HIS A 39 34.24 27.22 -15.21
N VAL A 40 35.46 26.88 -14.79
CA VAL A 40 36.71 27.47 -15.30
C VAL A 40 36.91 27.10 -16.76
N GLU A 41 36.74 25.84 -17.13
CA GLU A 41 36.82 25.37 -18.52
C GLU A 41 35.82 26.10 -19.43
N ASN A 42 34.56 26.21 -19.02
CA ASN A 42 33.52 26.95 -19.76
C ASN A 42 33.80 28.45 -19.87
N PHE A 43 34.51 29.05 -18.92
CA PHE A 43 34.94 30.45 -19.00
C PHE A 43 36.10 30.62 -19.99
N LEU A 44 37.11 29.74 -19.92
CA LEU A 44 38.25 29.76 -20.83
C LEU A 44 37.84 29.48 -22.27
N ASN A 45 36.95 28.51 -22.50
CA ASN A 45 36.44 28.21 -23.85
C ASN A 45 35.72 29.41 -24.48
N LYS A 46 34.86 30.12 -23.74
CA LYS A 46 34.24 31.37 -24.23
C LYS A 46 35.27 32.44 -24.60
N TRP A 47 36.31 32.59 -23.79
CA TRP A 47 37.39 33.54 -24.07
C TRP A 47 38.22 33.14 -25.30
N ILE A 48 38.37 31.84 -25.57
CA ILE A 48 38.98 31.33 -26.81
C ILE A 48 38.06 31.56 -28.01
N ASP A 49 36.75 31.34 -27.88
CA ASP A 49 35.78 31.56 -28.96
C ASP A 49 35.77 33.05 -29.38
N GLU A 50 35.78 33.99 -28.43
CA GLU A 50 35.95 35.43 -28.68
C GLU A 50 37.26 35.77 -29.42
N LYS A 51 38.32 34.99 -29.19
CA LYS A 51 39.64 35.13 -29.83
C LYS A 51 39.70 34.53 -31.23
N GLU A 52 38.96 33.45 -31.46
CA GLU A 52 38.77 32.84 -32.77
C GLU A 52 37.96 33.76 -33.69
N GLU A 53 36.89 34.38 -33.18
CA GLU A 53 36.12 35.42 -33.88
C GLU A 53 36.96 36.65 -34.23
N ALA A 54 37.97 37.00 -33.41
CA ALA A 54 38.93 38.07 -33.68
C ALA A 54 39.99 37.70 -34.75
N GLY A 55 40.05 36.44 -35.19
CA GLY A 55 40.96 35.95 -36.22
C GLY A 55 42.37 35.59 -35.73
N GLU A 56 42.54 35.28 -34.44
CA GLU A 56 43.81 34.78 -33.89
C GLU A 56 43.95 33.25 -34.09
N ASP A 57 45.20 32.74 -34.20
CA ASP A 57 45.49 31.29 -34.29
C ASP A 57 45.32 30.63 -32.91
N VAL A 58 44.09 30.20 -32.61
CA VAL A 58 43.70 29.63 -31.30
C VAL A 58 44.01 28.15 -31.11
N GLU A 59 44.42 27.42 -32.15
CA GLU A 59 44.56 25.94 -32.08
C GLU A 59 45.58 25.51 -30.99
N LYS A 60 46.70 26.22 -30.90
CA LYS A 60 47.71 25.98 -29.84
C LYS A 60 47.19 26.38 -28.46
N LEU A 61 46.35 27.41 -28.38
CA LEU A 61 45.79 27.94 -27.14
C LEU A 61 44.73 27.01 -26.57
N ARG A 62 43.87 26.40 -27.40
CA ARG A 62 42.95 25.32 -27.00
C ARG A 62 43.74 24.16 -26.39
N GLN A 63 44.75 23.66 -27.10
CA GLN A 63 45.60 22.56 -26.61
C GLN A 63 46.30 22.91 -25.28
N GLU A 64 46.84 24.12 -25.13
CA GLU A 64 47.46 24.57 -23.87
C GLU A 64 46.44 24.65 -22.71
N VAL A 65 45.22 25.12 -22.99
CA VAL A 65 44.13 25.15 -22.00
C VAL A 65 43.66 23.76 -21.63
N ASP A 66 43.47 22.84 -22.57
CA ASP A 66 43.07 21.45 -22.29
C ASP A 66 44.10 20.73 -21.40
N TYR A 67 45.40 20.84 -21.73
CA TYR A 67 46.46 20.26 -20.91
C TYR A 67 46.60 20.95 -19.54
N GLY A 68 46.44 22.27 -19.49
CA GLY A 68 46.47 23.04 -18.24
C GLY A 68 45.28 22.72 -17.33
N MET A 69 44.10 22.52 -17.91
CA MET A 69 42.87 22.16 -17.20
C MET A 69 42.96 20.75 -16.62
N LEU A 70 43.41 19.78 -17.41
CA LEU A 70 43.67 18.41 -16.95
C LEU A 70 44.72 18.39 -15.81
N ALA A 71 45.81 19.14 -15.95
CA ALA A 71 46.83 19.23 -14.92
C ALA A 71 46.32 19.89 -13.62
N LEU A 72 45.48 20.92 -13.73
CA LEU A 72 44.86 21.58 -12.58
C LEU A 72 43.83 20.68 -11.89
N GLN A 73 43.02 19.93 -12.65
CA GLN A 73 42.09 18.95 -12.11
C GLN A 73 42.84 17.87 -11.31
N THR A 74 43.83 17.21 -11.92
CA THR A 74 44.64 16.17 -11.24
C THR A 74 45.36 16.71 -10.00
N LEU A 75 45.81 17.97 -10.04
CA LEU A 75 46.43 18.63 -8.88
C LEU A 75 45.43 18.87 -7.75
N LEU A 76 44.21 19.32 -8.07
CA LEU A 76 43.15 19.56 -7.09
C LEU A 76 42.65 18.26 -6.47
N GLU A 77 42.38 17.22 -7.28
CA GLU A 77 41.99 15.88 -6.80
C GLU A 77 43.01 15.35 -5.78
N ASN A 78 44.29 15.24 -6.19
CA ASN A 78 45.33 14.70 -5.33
C ASN A 78 45.62 15.55 -4.07
N TYR A 79 45.42 16.87 -4.13
CA TYR A 79 45.54 17.73 -2.94
C TYR A 79 44.32 17.62 -2.03
N ALA A 80 43.11 17.51 -2.59
CA ALA A 80 41.88 17.30 -1.84
C ALA A 80 41.94 15.96 -1.11
N ASP A 81 42.22 14.85 -1.79
CA ASP A 81 42.36 13.52 -1.19
C ASP A 81 43.31 13.56 0.03
N LEU A 82 44.53 14.08 -0.15
CA LEU A 82 45.51 14.19 0.95
C LEU A 82 45.04 15.10 2.10
N ALA A 83 44.35 16.20 1.80
CA ALA A 83 43.83 17.10 2.81
C ALA A 83 42.66 16.46 3.59
N PHE A 84 41.81 15.68 2.90
CA PHE A 84 40.67 14.99 3.49
C PHE A 84 41.08 13.75 4.28
N ASP A 85 42.11 13.00 3.86
CA ASP A 85 42.73 11.94 4.68
C ASP A 85 43.21 12.47 6.04
N VAL A 86 43.91 13.62 6.02
CA VAL A 86 44.40 14.27 7.24
C VAL A 86 43.24 14.84 8.08
N PHE A 87 42.19 15.35 7.44
CA PHE A 87 41.00 15.84 8.11
C PHE A 87 40.16 14.71 8.73
N GLU A 88 40.02 13.55 8.07
CA GLU A 88 39.36 12.36 8.60
C GLU A 88 40.10 11.88 9.85
N ALA A 89 41.41 11.65 9.73
CA ALA A 89 42.25 11.22 10.85
C ALA A 89 42.24 12.24 12.02
N TRP A 90 42.19 13.54 11.73
CA TRP A 90 42.10 14.57 12.76
C TRP A 90 40.71 14.63 13.42
N SER A 91 39.64 14.57 12.64
CA SER A 91 38.26 14.68 13.15
C SER A 91 37.87 13.45 13.98
N LEU A 92 38.19 12.24 13.53
CA LEU A 92 38.01 10.99 14.29
C LEU A 92 38.81 10.96 15.60
N ARG A 93 39.94 11.71 15.67
CA ARG A 93 40.80 11.78 16.86
C ARG A 93 40.46 12.92 17.83
N ASN A 94 39.83 14.00 17.38
CA ASN A 94 39.63 15.20 18.20
C ASN A 94 38.16 15.64 18.32
N LEU A 95 37.36 15.49 17.26
CA LEU A 95 35.95 15.92 17.24
C LEU A 95 35.02 14.79 17.69
N PHE A 96 35.24 13.57 17.19
CA PHE A 96 34.41 12.40 17.45
C PHE A 96 34.93 11.53 18.61
N VAL A 97 35.64 12.13 19.56
CA VAL A 97 36.17 11.45 20.75
C VAL A 97 35.44 11.90 22.00
N VAL A 98 34.75 10.96 22.63
CA VAL A 98 34.26 11.09 24.00
C VAL A 98 35.15 10.28 24.93
N ASP A 99 35.73 10.95 25.93
CA ASP A 99 36.49 10.32 27.00
C ASP A 99 35.54 9.49 27.89
N ALA A 100 35.86 8.21 28.10
CA ALA A 100 35.07 7.34 28.99
C ALA A 100 35.08 7.79 30.47
N GLN A 101 35.95 8.74 30.85
CA GLN A 101 35.91 9.37 32.18
C GLN A 101 34.80 10.42 32.32
N LEU A 102 34.21 10.91 31.22
CA LEU A 102 33.06 11.81 31.27
C LEU A 102 31.75 11.01 31.42
N PRO A 103 30.91 11.30 32.44
CA PRO A 103 29.61 10.66 32.62
C PRO A 103 28.56 11.27 31.67
N ILE A 104 28.76 11.12 30.36
CA ILE A 104 27.80 11.52 29.34
C ILE A 104 26.70 10.46 29.24
N VAL A 105 25.48 10.85 29.58
CA VAL A 105 24.28 10.02 29.45
C VAL A 105 23.51 10.49 28.22
N ALA A 106 23.36 9.60 27.24
CA ALA A 106 22.60 9.89 26.03
C ALA A 106 21.10 10.14 26.36
N PRO A 107 20.36 10.95 25.57
CA PRO A 107 18.98 11.33 25.91
C PRO A 107 18.02 10.13 26.11
N HIS A 108 18.17 9.06 25.32
CA HIS A 108 17.38 7.83 25.41
C HIS A 108 17.83 6.87 26.53
N HIS A 109 19.02 7.06 27.10
CA HIS A 109 19.44 6.38 28.33
C HIS A 109 18.82 7.00 29.59
N ARG A 110 18.15 8.15 29.46
CA ARG A 110 17.54 8.85 30.60
C ARG A 110 16.29 8.12 31.08
N GLY A 111 16.40 7.48 32.24
CA GLY A 111 15.32 6.67 32.82
C GLY A 111 15.32 5.21 32.33
N LEU A 112 16.39 4.76 31.66
CA LEU A 112 16.60 3.35 31.37
C LEU A 112 16.94 2.62 32.67
N ASP A 113 16.04 1.75 33.13
CA ASP A 113 16.25 0.92 34.32
C ASP A 113 16.80 -0.46 33.91
N LEU A 114 18.10 -0.66 34.10
CA LEU A 114 18.79 -1.92 33.83
C LEU A 114 18.60 -2.99 34.92
N SER A 115 17.75 -2.73 35.94
CA SER A 115 17.43 -3.71 36.99
C SER A 115 16.24 -4.62 36.66
N VAL A 116 15.57 -4.40 35.51
CA VAL A 116 14.43 -5.21 35.06
C VAL A 116 14.87 -6.65 34.76
N PRO A 117 14.16 -7.68 35.26
CA PRO A 117 14.51 -9.08 35.00
C PRO A 117 14.16 -9.50 33.57
N VAL A 118 14.99 -10.39 32.99
CA VAL A 118 14.93 -10.84 31.58
C VAL A 118 13.58 -11.48 31.22
N GLU A 119 12.89 -12.10 32.18
CA GLU A 119 11.54 -12.64 32.00
C GLU A 119 10.55 -11.54 31.60
N ARG A 120 10.64 -10.37 32.25
CA ARG A 120 9.74 -9.23 31.98
C ARG A 120 10.04 -8.57 30.65
N GLU A 121 11.31 -8.53 30.25
CA GLU A 121 11.70 -8.07 28.91
C GLU A 121 11.11 -8.96 27.81
N ARG A 122 11.13 -10.30 28.00
CA ARG A 122 10.54 -11.26 27.05
C ARG A 122 9.03 -11.10 26.93
N GLU A 123 8.31 -10.85 28.04
CA GLU A 123 6.88 -10.54 27.99
C GLU A 123 6.58 -9.29 27.15
N LEU A 124 7.34 -8.21 27.37
CA LEU A 124 7.22 -6.97 26.61
C LEU A 124 7.59 -7.14 25.13
N GLN A 125 8.61 -7.94 24.80
CA GLN A 125 8.94 -8.29 23.42
C GLN A 125 7.80 -9.05 22.73
N ILE A 126 7.16 -10.01 23.42
CA ILE A 126 6.01 -10.76 22.89
C ILE A 126 4.81 -9.82 22.68
N GLU A 127 4.56 -8.88 23.59
CA GLU A 127 3.50 -7.87 23.45
C GLU A 127 3.76 -6.93 22.27
N MET A 128 4.98 -6.41 22.15
CA MET A 128 5.44 -5.59 21.02
C MET A 128 5.29 -6.33 19.67
N GLN A 129 5.67 -7.60 19.60
CA GLN A 129 5.48 -8.42 18.39
C GLN A 129 4.00 -8.61 18.04
N ARG A 130 3.12 -8.75 19.04
CA ARG A 130 1.66 -8.83 18.82
C ARG A 130 1.11 -7.52 18.28
N GLU A 131 1.57 -6.36 18.75
CA GLU A 131 1.18 -5.07 18.20
C GLU A 131 1.70 -4.86 16.77
N TYR A 132 2.97 -5.16 16.48
CA TYR A 132 3.48 -5.11 15.10
C TYR A 132 2.71 -6.06 14.15
N ALA A 133 2.30 -7.24 14.62
CA ALA A 133 1.46 -8.16 13.86
C ALA A 133 0.05 -7.60 13.61
N LYS A 134 -0.53 -6.84 14.56
CA LYS A 134 -1.80 -6.11 14.35
C LYS A 134 -1.64 -4.99 13.32
N ILE A 135 -0.60 -4.16 13.44
CA ILE A 135 -0.30 -3.06 12.52
C ILE A 135 -0.16 -3.60 11.08
N ARG A 136 0.69 -4.62 10.87
CA ARG A 136 0.88 -5.25 9.55
C ARG A 136 -0.43 -5.83 8.96
N ARG A 137 -1.33 -6.36 9.80
CA ARG A 137 -2.66 -6.82 9.34
C ARG A 137 -3.54 -5.66 8.89
N MET A 138 -3.52 -4.53 9.62
CA MET A 138 -4.26 -3.32 9.22
C MET A 138 -3.70 -2.70 7.94
N GLU A 139 -2.38 -2.65 7.77
CA GLU A 139 -1.71 -2.21 6.54
C GLU A 139 -2.12 -3.08 5.34
N ALA A 140 -2.10 -4.41 5.50
CA ALA A 140 -2.51 -5.34 4.44
C ALA A 140 -4.00 -5.18 4.07
N GLN A 141 -4.90 -5.02 5.05
CA GLN A 141 -6.31 -4.74 4.82
C GLN A 141 -6.52 -3.39 4.11
N THR A 142 -5.78 -2.36 4.53
CA THR A 142 -5.82 -1.02 3.90
C THR A 142 -5.34 -1.08 2.46
N MET A 143 -4.26 -1.82 2.17
CA MET A 143 -3.77 -2.04 0.81
C MET A 143 -4.77 -2.82 -0.05
N GLN A 144 -5.44 -3.84 0.50
CA GLN A 144 -6.48 -4.58 -0.22
C GLN A 144 -7.69 -3.70 -0.53
N ASN A 145 -8.11 -2.85 0.42
CA ASN A 145 -9.20 -1.91 0.22
C ASN A 145 -8.85 -0.81 -0.79
N ARG A 146 -7.61 -0.31 -0.78
CA ARG A 146 -7.09 0.60 -1.83
C ARG A 146 -7.17 -0.04 -3.22
N ARG A 147 -6.65 -1.27 -3.38
CA ARG A 147 -6.72 -2.01 -4.66
C ARG A 147 -8.15 -2.23 -5.15
N LYS A 148 -9.09 -2.54 -4.25
CA LYS A 148 -10.53 -2.66 -4.58
C LYS A 148 -11.12 -1.31 -5.03
N ALA A 149 -10.79 -0.22 -4.32
CA ALA A 149 -11.24 1.12 -4.70
C ALA A 149 -10.67 1.55 -6.07
N GLU A 150 -9.40 1.26 -6.34
CA GLU A 150 -8.75 1.53 -7.63
C GLU A 150 -9.38 0.74 -8.78
N ALA A 151 -9.67 -0.55 -8.58
CA ALA A 151 -10.39 -1.37 -9.57
C ALA A 151 -11.82 -0.86 -9.83
N LEU A 152 -12.52 -0.37 -8.79
CA LEU A 152 -13.82 0.27 -8.95
C LEU A 152 -13.73 1.58 -9.73
N LEU A 153 -12.74 2.43 -9.43
CA LEU A 153 -12.50 3.67 -10.18
C LEU A 153 -12.17 3.38 -11.65
N GLN A 154 -11.37 2.35 -11.94
CA GLN A 154 -11.11 1.90 -13.31
C GLN A 154 -12.40 1.45 -14.01
N SER A 155 -13.24 0.64 -13.37
CA SER A 155 -14.52 0.21 -13.96
C SER A 155 -15.50 1.37 -14.19
N ILE A 156 -15.55 2.35 -13.27
CA ILE A 156 -16.35 3.57 -13.43
C ILE A 156 -15.81 4.41 -14.58
N SER A 157 -14.49 4.61 -14.68
CA SER A 157 -13.89 5.37 -15.79
C SER A 157 -14.13 4.73 -17.15
N TYR A 158 -14.15 3.39 -17.22
CA TYR A 158 -14.50 2.66 -18.44
C TYR A 158 -15.98 2.84 -18.83
N VAL A 159 -16.89 2.86 -17.84
CA VAL A 159 -18.30 3.19 -18.07
C VAL A 159 -18.48 4.65 -18.50
N ASP A 160 -17.67 5.58 -17.99
CA ASP A 160 -17.70 6.99 -18.40
C ASP A 160 -17.22 7.17 -19.85
N THR A 161 -16.12 6.51 -20.24
CA THR A 161 -15.65 6.51 -21.65
C THR A 161 -16.64 5.84 -22.59
N THR A 162 -17.23 4.70 -22.19
CA THR A 162 -18.24 4.02 -23.02
C THR A 162 -19.60 4.72 -22.99
N ALA A 163 -19.91 5.55 -21.99
CA ALA A 163 -21.07 6.43 -22.00
C ALA A 163 -20.89 7.57 -23.01
N ALA A 164 -19.69 8.15 -23.12
CA ALA A 164 -19.37 9.14 -24.15
C ALA A 164 -19.44 8.54 -25.58
N GLU A 165 -18.96 7.31 -25.78
CA GLU A 165 -19.13 6.59 -27.05
C GLU A 165 -20.60 6.20 -27.30
N SER A 166 -21.30 5.79 -26.25
CA SER A 166 -22.73 5.43 -26.27
C SER A 166 -23.63 6.64 -26.48
N GLU A 167 -23.19 7.90 -26.36
CA GLU A 167 -24.05 9.07 -26.60
C GLU A 167 -24.61 9.09 -28.05
N GLN A 168 -23.95 8.40 -28.98
CA GLN A 168 -24.46 8.15 -30.34
C GLN A 168 -25.50 7.00 -30.40
N ALA A 169 -25.40 5.99 -29.53
CA ALA A 169 -26.33 4.87 -29.38
C ALA A 169 -27.45 5.11 -28.34
N ALA A 170 -27.34 6.16 -27.52
CA ALA A 170 -28.25 6.48 -26.43
C ALA A 170 -29.57 7.09 -26.92
N LYS A 171 -29.61 7.60 -28.15
CA LYS A 171 -30.82 8.17 -28.76
C LYS A 171 -31.98 7.16 -28.86
N PRO A 172 -31.81 5.96 -29.47
CA PRO A 172 -32.86 4.94 -29.47
C PRO A 172 -33.19 4.40 -28.06
N LEU A 173 -32.22 4.29 -27.15
CA LEU A 173 -32.49 3.87 -25.76
C LEU A 173 -33.30 4.92 -24.98
N ALA A 174 -32.97 6.20 -25.12
CA ALA A 174 -33.70 7.31 -24.50
C ALA A 174 -35.13 7.41 -25.06
N GLN A 175 -35.31 7.21 -26.37
CA GLN A 175 -36.62 7.11 -27.00
C GLN A 175 -37.42 5.92 -26.47
N PHE A 176 -36.81 4.74 -26.31
CA PHE A 176 -37.46 3.57 -25.69
C PHE A 176 -37.83 3.79 -24.22
N LEU A 177 -37.00 4.49 -23.45
CA LEU A 177 -37.31 4.88 -22.07
C LEU A 177 -38.38 5.98 -22.01
N GLN A 178 -38.49 6.85 -23.02
CA GLN A 178 -39.60 7.80 -23.16
C GLN A 178 -40.92 7.11 -23.51
N THR A 179 -40.95 6.16 -24.45
CA THR A 179 -42.19 5.43 -24.77
C THR A 179 -42.66 4.57 -23.59
N LEU A 180 -41.74 3.93 -22.84
CA LEU A 180 -42.08 3.27 -21.57
C LEU A 180 -42.57 4.24 -20.49
N ARG A 181 -42.17 5.51 -20.53
CA ARG A 181 -42.66 6.57 -19.61
C ARG A 181 -44.03 7.09 -20.02
N GLU A 182 -44.34 7.12 -21.31
CA GLU A 182 -45.66 7.45 -21.85
C GLU A 182 -46.68 6.32 -21.62
N LEU A 183 -46.27 5.04 -21.76
CA LEU A 183 -47.09 3.91 -21.31
C LEU A 183 -47.34 3.90 -19.79
N ARG A 184 -46.53 4.63 -19.01
CA ARG A 184 -46.68 4.73 -17.54
C ARG A 184 -47.67 5.81 -17.10
N SER A 185 -48.08 6.75 -17.97
CA SER A 185 -49.12 7.73 -17.63
C SER A 185 -50.54 7.15 -17.75
N ILE A 186 -50.85 6.23 -16.83
CA ILE A 186 -52.24 5.86 -16.50
C ILE A 186 -52.85 7.04 -15.71
N PRO A 187 -54.13 7.45 -15.95
CA PRO A 187 -54.71 8.59 -15.25
C PRO A 187 -54.77 8.38 -13.74
N GLU A 188 -54.54 9.45 -12.98
CA GLU A 188 -54.75 9.46 -11.53
C GLU A 188 -56.22 9.18 -11.21
N THR A 189 -56.51 8.03 -10.61
CA THR A 189 -57.78 7.76 -9.93
C THR A 189 -57.57 7.75 -8.42
N SER A 190 -58.54 8.32 -7.72
CA SER A 190 -58.44 8.80 -6.34
C SER A 190 -58.46 7.71 -5.28
N ASP A 191 -57.51 7.80 -4.34
CA ASP A 191 -57.63 7.41 -2.92
C ASP A 191 -57.87 5.91 -2.56
N PRO A 192 -57.76 5.52 -1.27
CA PRO A 192 -56.51 5.61 -0.51
C PRO A 192 -56.19 4.33 0.28
N LYS A 193 -54.93 3.84 0.24
CA LYS A 193 -54.28 3.04 1.31
C LYS A 193 -52.85 2.65 0.92
N GLY A 194 -51.88 2.88 1.81
CA GLY A 194 -50.49 2.42 1.64
C GLY A 194 -49.59 3.43 0.91
N ALA A 195 -49.30 4.57 1.56
CA ALA A 195 -48.27 5.49 1.09
C ALA A 195 -46.90 4.79 1.02
N LYS A 196 -46.20 4.93 -0.11
CA LYS A 196 -44.81 4.46 -0.27
C LYS A 196 -43.86 5.48 0.39
N PRO A 197 -42.92 5.07 1.25
CA PRO A 197 -41.94 6.00 1.80
C PRO A 197 -40.88 6.37 0.74
N THR A 198 -40.76 7.67 0.44
CA THR A 198 -39.95 8.21 -0.68
C THR A 198 -38.67 8.94 -0.24
N THR A 199 -38.17 8.71 0.99
CA THR A 199 -37.13 9.56 1.59
C THR A 199 -35.76 8.91 1.83
N SER A 200 -35.59 7.58 1.70
CA SER A 200 -34.24 6.97 1.62
C SER A 200 -34.22 5.59 0.94
N HIS A 201 -33.10 5.25 0.30
CA HIS A 201 -32.89 3.95 -0.36
C HIS A 201 -32.98 2.78 0.63
N THR A 202 -32.47 2.95 1.85
CA THR A 202 -32.54 1.93 2.92
C THR A 202 -33.96 1.75 3.48
N ALA A 203 -34.78 2.80 3.50
CA ALA A 203 -36.20 2.70 3.83
C ALA A 203 -36.99 1.98 2.72
N TYR A 204 -36.68 2.25 1.45
CA TYR A 204 -37.30 1.56 0.32
C TYR A 204 -36.97 0.06 0.31
N LEU A 205 -35.71 -0.32 0.55
CA LEU A 205 -35.32 -1.73 0.66
C LEU A 205 -36.01 -2.44 1.83
N LYS A 206 -36.07 -1.83 3.02
CA LYS A 206 -36.81 -2.39 4.15
C LYS A 206 -38.31 -2.55 3.86
N TRP A 207 -38.92 -1.59 3.18
CA TRP A 207 -40.31 -1.68 2.74
C TRP A 207 -40.54 -2.78 1.69
N ALA A 208 -39.65 -2.89 0.70
CA ALA A 208 -39.74 -3.90 -0.35
C ALA A 208 -39.58 -5.33 0.20
N ILE A 209 -38.62 -5.54 1.11
CA ILE A 209 -38.44 -6.80 1.84
C ILE A 209 -39.67 -7.12 2.69
N GLY A 210 -40.21 -6.13 3.42
CA GLY A 210 -41.44 -6.31 4.21
C GLY A 210 -42.67 -6.63 3.36
N LYS A 211 -42.79 -6.05 2.16
CA LYS A 211 -43.86 -6.37 1.20
C LYS A 211 -43.71 -7.79 0.65
N LEU A 212 -42.50 -8.19 0.26
CA LEU A 212 -42.23 -9.54 -0.23
C LEU A 212 -42.52 -10.59 0.84
N MET A 213 -42.13 -10.35 2.10
CA MET A 213 -42.47 -11.25 3.21
C MET A 213 -43.98 -11.35 3.44
N ASN A 214 -44.71 -10.22 3.41
CA ASN A 214 -46.17 -10.25 3.52
C ASN A 214 -46.84 -10.96 2.34
N GLU A 215 -46.31 -10.86 1.11
CA GLU A 215 -46.79 -11.66 -0.03
C GLU A 215 -46.54 -13.16 0.20
N THR A 216 -45.35 -13.55 0.69
CA THR A 216 -45.10 -14.97 1.02
C THR A 216 -45.93 -15.50 2.21
N GLU A 217 -46.32 -14.65 3.16
CA GLU A 217 -47.26 -15.05 4.23
C GLU A 217 -48.70 -15.13 3.72
N MET A 218 -49.12 -14.23 2.82
CA MET A 218 -50.41 -14.35 2.11
C MET A 218 -50.46 -15.63 1.27
N ASP A 219 -49.38 -15.98 0.58
CA ASP A 219 -49.26 -17.22 -0.20
C ASP A 219 -49.28 -18.47 0.69
N LYS A 220 -48.64 -18.44 1.88
CA LYS A 220 -48.74 -19.53 2.87
C LYS A 220 -50.15 -19.68 3.44
N VAL A 221 -50.86 -18.58 3.67
CA VAL A 221 -52.26 -18.60 4.12
C VAL A 221 -53.17 -19.08 2.99
N ALA A 222 -52.94 -18.68 1.74
CA ALA A 222 -53.63 -19.19 0.57
C ALA A 222 -53.37 -20.70 0.37
N ALA A 223 -52.13 -21.15 0.55
CA ALA A 223 -51.76 -22.56 0.50
C ALA A 223 -52.46 -23.38 1.59
N ARG A 224 -52.51 -22.90 2.84
CA ARG A 224 -53.26 -23.55 3.92
C ARG A 224 -54.77 -23.60 3.65
N ASN A 225 -55.35 -22.52 3.15
CA ASN A 225 -56.77 -22.48 2.80
C ASN A 225 -57.07 -23.42 1.61
N ALA A 226 -56.15 -23.56 0.64
CA ALA A 226 -56.25 -24.52 -0.44
C ALA A 226 -56.07 -25.97 0.05
N GLU A 227 -55.20 -26.20 1.04
CA GLU A 227 -54.99 -27.50 1.68
C GLU A 227 -56.20 -27.92 2.52
N GLU A 228 -56.86 -27.01 3.25
CA GLU A 228 -58.15 -27.27 3.92
C GLU A 228 -59.28 -27.53 2.92
N GLN A 229 -59.34 -26.81 1.80
CA GLN A 229 -60.31 -27.08 0.72
C GLN A 229 -60.06 -28.43 0.03
N ALA A 230 -58.79 -28.79 -0.22
CA ALA A 230 -58.43 -30.10 -0.76
C ALA A 230 -58.77 -31.24 0.21
N LYS A 231 -58.57 -31.02 1.52
CA LYS A 231 -58.89 -32.01 2.57
C LYS A 231 -60.41 -32.22 2.71
N ALA A 232 -61.21 -31.16 2.56
CA ALA A 232 -62.67 -31.24 2.52
C ALA A 232 -63.20 -31.98 1.26
N ILE A 233 -62.41 -32.04 0.18
CA ILE A 233 -62.71 -32.87 -1.00
C ILE A 233 -62.29 -34.33 -0.75
N PHE A 234 -61.13 -34.56 -0.10
CA PHE A 234 -60.60 -35.90 0.15
C PHE A 234 -61.40 -36.71 1.19
N ASP A 235 -61.97 -36.07 2.22
CA ASP A 235 -62.85 -36.72 3.21
C ASP A 235 -64.19 -37.24 2.63
N SER A 236 -64.46 -37.00 1.34
CA SER A 236 -65.69 -37.45 0.66
C SER A 236 -65.56 -38.74 -0.15
N ASP A 237 -64.35 -39.28 -0.39
CA ASP A 237 -64.14 -40.31 -1.43
C ASP A 237 -63.05 -41.36 -1.12
N ASP A 238 -62.83 -41.75 0.15
CA ASP A 238 -62.04 -42.94 0.47
C ASP A 238 -62.72 -43.90 1.46
N SER A 239 -63.31 -44.95 0.89
CA SER A 239 -63.66 -46.18 1.60
C SER A 239 -63.17 -47.42 0.85
N ALA A 240 -61.89 -47.49 0.44
CA ALA A 240 -61.33 -48.77 -0.05
C ALA A 240 -59.79 -48.99 0.08
N VAL A 241 -59.42 -49.85 1.04
CA VAL A 241 -58.60 -51.06 0.80
C VAL A 241 -57.10 -50.92 0.44
N THR A 242 -56.26 -51.05 1.48
CA THR A 242 -55.02 -51.89 1.61
C THR A 242 -53.90 -51.92 0.53
N GLY A 243 -52.64 -51.83 1.00
CA GLY A 243 -51.71 -52.99 0.84
C GLY A 243 -50.29 -52.80 0.23
N SER A 244 -49.26 -53.03 1.07
CA SER A 244 -48.01 -53.81 0.77
C SER A 244 -46.88 -53.32 -0.18
N SER A 245 -45.70 -53.07 0.44
CA SER A 245 -44.41 -53.80 0.24
C SER A 245 -43.39 -53.45 -0.90
N LEU A 246 -42.10 -53.62 -0.55
CA LEU A 246 -40.84 -53.67 -1.37
C LEU A 246 -40.34 -52.34 -2.02
N GLY A 247 -39.02 -52.05 -2.16
CA GLY A 247 -37.79 -52.68 -1.62
C GLY A 247 -36.49 -52.29 -2.39
N ARG A 248 -35.30 -52.62 -1.80
CA ARG A 248 -33.95 -52.78 -2.42
C ARG A 248 -32.94 -51.60 -2.49
N LEU A 249 -31.66 -51.99 -2.36
CA LEU A 249 -30.34 -51.29 -2.22
C LEU A 249 -29.46 -51.53 -3.49
N PRO A 250 -28.13 -51.22 -3.56
CA PRO A 250 -27.27 -50.04 -3.24
C PRO A 250 -26.29 -49.77 -4.46
N PRO A 251 -24.95 -49.49 -4.37
CA PRO A 251 -24.02 -48.86 -3.39
C PRO A 251 -23.08 -47.77 -4.02
N GLU A 252 -21.90 -47.53 -3.40
CA GLU A 252 -20.67 -46.79 -3.83
C GLU A 252 -20.36 -45.52 -2.97
N ILE A 253 -19.12 -45.18 -2.53
CA ILE A 253 -17.79 -45.85 -2.57
C ILE A 253 -16.86 -45.30 -1.43
N ASP A 254 -15.67 -45.89 -1.19
CA ASP A 254 -14.64 -45.41 -0.23
C ASP A 254 -13.38 -44.81 -0.93
N GLU A 255 -12.93 -43.62 -0.50
CA GLU A 255 -11.61 -42.99 -0.79
C GLU A 255 -11.28 -41.91 0.30
N ASP A 256 -10.05 -41.63 0.76
CA ASP A 256 -8.92 -42.52 1.14
C ASP A 256 -7.93 -41.84 2.15
N ASP A 257 -7.06 -42.63 2.78
CA ASP A 257 -5.69 -42.45 3.36
C ASP A 257 -5.13 -41.07 3.85
N ASP A 258 -4.56 -41.03 5.08
CA ASP A 258 -3.92 -39.84 5.70
C ASP A 258 -2.48 -40.13 6.17
N THR A 259 -1.50 -39.40 5.61
CA THR A 259 -0.08 -39.78 5.61
C THR A 259 0.70 -39.20 6.80
N SER A 260 1.39 -40.05 7.57
CA SER A 260 2.27 -39.62 8.68
C SER A 260 3.77 -39.87 8.41
N MET A 261 4.49 -38.78 8.15
CA MET A 261 5.96 -38.62 8.10
C MET A 261 6.22 -37.14 8.42
N SER A 262 7.24 -36.67 9.13
CA SER A 262 8.35 -37.26 9.89
C SER A 262 8.80 -36.16 10.90
N SER A 263 9.89 -36.20 11.68
CA SER A 263 11.08 -37.05 11.74
C SER A 263 11.68 -37.06 13.16
N SER A 264 12.95 -37.44 13.31
CA SER A 264 13.78 -37.36 14.51
C SER A 264 15.15 -36.79 14.16
N SER A 265 15.76 -35.97 15.02
CA SER A 265 17.22 -35.87 15.17
C SER A 265 17.57 -35.34 16.55
N THR A 266 18.37 -36.11 17.28
CA THR A 266 19.05 -35.71 18.52
C THR A 266 20.55 -35.88 18.31
N ASP A 267 21.28 -34.78 18.43
CA ASP A 267 22.66 -34.67 18.92
C ASP A 267 22.82 -33.23 19.49
#